data_AF-A0AA96GMR3-F1
#
_entry.id   AF-A0AA96GMR3-F1
#
_cell.length_a   1.000
_cell.length_b   1.000
_cell.length_c   1.000
_cell.angle_alpha   90.00
_cell.angle_beta   90.00
_cell.angle_gamma   90.00
#
_symmetry.space_group_name_H-M   'P 1'
#
loop_
_entity.id
_entity.type
_entity.pdbx_description
1 polymer ?
#
loop_
_entity_poly.entity_id
_entity_poly.type
_entity_poly.pdbx_seq_one_letter_code
_entity_poly.pdbx_strand_id
1 'polypeptide(L)'
;MTRFRQRIGERGCEWLLQLTIEVGLATKTIQANHLRQVSLDTTVQPKAVAFPTDAGLYLKGLRTVDRKAKRAGLVLRQSDTRLAAQAFLQHGRYAKAKQMKRARRMQKKLKVYLGRVFRDVQRKVAAVHTHHEAFQPVHGEFLIATARAFLREA
;
A
#
# COMPACT_ATOMS: atom_id res chain seq x y z
N MET A 1 19.36 -7.09 23.12
CA MET A 1 19.90 -8.27 22.39
C MET A 1 20.32 -8.01 20.93
N THR A 2 20.05 -6.84 20.33
CA THR A 2 20.33 -6.57 18.90
C THR A 2 21.82 -6.52 18.55
N ARG A 3 22.67 -5.97 19.44
CA ARG A 3 24.13 -5.86 19.23
C ARG A 3 24.84 -7.21 19.16
N PHE A 4 24.41 -8.18 19.97
CA PHE A 4 25.01 -9.52 19.98
C PHE A 4 24.68 -10.28 18.71
N ARG A 5 23.39 -10.29 18.29
CA ARG A 5 22.95 -10.92 17.03
C ARG A 5 23.65 -10.32 15.81
N GLN A 6 23.84 -9.00 15.78
CA GLN A 6 24.59 -8.34 14.72
C GLN A 6 26.08 -8.72 14.70
N ARG A 7 26.68 -8.95 15.88
CA ARG A 7 28.10 -9.33 16.00
C ARG A 7 28.38 -10.77 15.55
N ILE A 8 27.49 -11.71 15.87
CA ILE A 8 27.63 -13.12 15.49
C ILE A 8 27.16 -13.40 14.04
N GLY A 9 26.36 -12.49 13.48
CA GLY A 9 25.80 -12.62 12.14
C GLY A 9 24.79 -13.77 12.01
N GLU A 10 24.36 -14.02 10.78
CA GLU A 10 23.44 -15.10 10.44
C GLU A 10 24.04 -16.48 10.77
N ARG A 11 25.26 -16.72 10.29
CA ARG A 11 26.02 -17.97 10.53
C ARG A 11 26.16 -18.30 12.02
N GLY A 12 26.41 -17.30 12.87
CA GLY A 12 26.52 -17.51 14.30
C GLY A 12 25.16 -17.77 14.97
N CYS A 13 24.08 -17.19 14.45
CA CYS A 13 22.72 -17.50 14.91
C CYS A 13 22.33 -18.94 14.55
N GLU A 14 22.64 -19.39 13.34
CA GLU A 14 22.40 -20.78 12.89
C GLU A 14 23.18 -21.79 13.74
N TRP A 15 24.46 -21.50 13.98
CA TRP A 15 25.31 -22.36 14.83
C TRP A 15 24.76 -22.48 16.26
N LEU A 16 24.32 -21.38 16.86
CA LEU A 16 23.69 -21.41 18.18
C LEU A 16 22.38 -22.20 18.19
N LEU A 17 21.56 -22.07 17.14
CA LEU A 17 20.31 -22.83 17.02
C LEU A 17 20.59 -24.34 16.90
N GLN A 18 21.58 -24.71 16.09
CA GLN A 18 22.02 -26.09 15.93
C GLN A 18 22.46 -26.69 17.27
N LEU A 19 23.35 -26.01 17.99
CA LEU A 19 23.82 -26.46 19.32
C LEU A 19 22.66 -26.61 20.31
N THR A 20 21.70 -25.70 20.27
CA THR A 20 20.52 -25.76 21.16
C THR A 20 19.67 -27.00 20.87
N ILE A 21 19.51 -27.37 19.59
CA ILE A 21 18.79 -28.58 19.18
C ILE A 21 19.56 -29.84 19.59
N GLU A 22 20.87 -29.87 19.33
CA GLU A 22 21.74 -31.01 19.69
C GLU A 22 21.71 -31.29 21.19
N VAL A 23 21.88 -30.24 22.01
CA VAL A 23 21.79 -30.34 23.47
C VAL A 23 20.40 -30.82 23.89
N GLY A 24 19.34 -30.26 23.32
CA GLY A 24 17.96 -30.65 23.65
C GLY A 24 17.63 -32.12 23.34
N LEU A 25 18.22 -32.68 22.28
CA LEU A 25 18.10 -34.10 21.95
C LEU A 25 18.90 -34.96 22.94
N ALA A 26 20.13 -34.55 23.27
CA ALA A 26 20.99 -35.27 24.21
C ALA A 26 20.39 -35.32 25.64
N THR A 27 19.80 -34.21 26.10
CA THR A 27 19.13 -34.12 27.41
C THR A 27 17.70 -34.69 27.40
N LYS A 28 17.22 -35.19 26.26
CA LYS A 28 15.84 -35.68 26.04
C LYS A 28 14.76 -34.63 26.35
N THR A 29 15.12 -33.34 26.33
CA THR A 29 14.18 -32.22 26.50
C THR A 29 13.29 -32.05 25.26
N ILE A 30 13.81 -32.39 24.08
CA ILE A 30 13.05 -32.48 22.83
C ILE A 30 13.18 -33.88 22.24
N GLN A 31 12.12 -34.37 21.58
CA GLN A 31 12.14 -35.64 20.86
C GLN A 31 12.35 -35.40 19.37
N ALA A 32 12.90 -36.38 18.65
CA ALA A 32 13.07 -36.30 17.20
C ALA A 32 11.76 -36.01 16.45
N ASN A 33 10.61 -36.49 16.96
CA ASN A 33 9.30 -36.21 16.38
C ASN A 33 8.91 -34.72 16.45
N HIS A 34 9.41 -33.95 17.43
CA HIS A 34 9.13 -32.52 17.54
C HIS A 34 9.84 -31.69 16.46
N LEU A 35 10.89 -32.23 15.82
CA LEU A 35 11.63 -31.54 14.76
C LEU A 35 10.98 -31.67 13.38
N ARG A 36 9.91 -32.46 13.23
CA ARG A 36 9.20 -32.63 11.94
C ARG A 36 8.48 -31.38 11.48
N GLN A 37 8.07 -30.51 12.41
CA GLN A 37 7.33 -29.30 12.11
C GLN A 37 7.89 -28.15 12.94
N VAL A 38 8.35 -27.11 12.24
CA VAL A 38 8.83 -25.88 12.88
C VAL A 38 7.75 -24.82 12.74
N SER A 39 7.08 -24.49 13.85
CA SER A 39 6.16 -23.36 13.91
C SER A 39 6.94 -22.10 14.23
N LEU A 40 7.21 -21.29 13.21
CA LEU A 40 7.85 -19.99 13.37
C LEU A 40 6.79 -18.96 13.76
N ASP A 41 6.61 -18.73 15.06
CA ASP A 41 5.87 -17.57 15.58
C ASP A 41 6.73 -16.32 15.41
N THR A 42 6.93 -15.89 14.15
CA THR A 42 7.45 -14.55 13.89
C THR A 42 6.34 -13.55 14.21
N THR A 43 6.21 -13.21 15.50
CA THR A 43 5.42 -12.06 15.97
C THR A 43 6.07 -10.73 15.62
N VAL A 44 6.88 -10.70 14.55
CA VAL A 44 7.30 -9.47 13.91
C VAL A 44 6.09 -8.96 13.15
N GLN A 45 5.17 -8.34 13.89
CA GLN A 45 4.17 -7.48 13.29
C GLN A 45 4.94 -6.54 12.34
N PRO A 46 4.63 -6.50 11.04
CA PRO A 46 5.35 -5.66 10.11
C PRO A 46 5.28 -4.22 10.62
N LYS A 47 6.42 -3.75 11.16
CA LYS A 47 6.52 -2.44 11.82
C LYS A 47 6.39 -1.28 10.84
N ALA A 48 6.39 -1.59 9.54
CA ALA A 48 6.21 -0.66 8.44
C ALA A 48 4.73 -0.51 8.01
N VAL A 49 3.76 -0.87 8.84
CA VAL A 49 2.34 -0.58 8.59
C VAL A 49 1.93 0.65 9.37
N ALA A 50 1.68 1.76 8.66
CA ALA A 50 1.10 2.96 9.25
C ALA A 50 -0.37 2.70 9.64
N PHE A 51 -0.80 3.22 10.79
CA PHE A 51 -2.19 3.11 11.24
C PHE A 51 -3.16 3.66 10.17
N PRO A 52 -4.22 2.91 9.81
CA PRO A 52 -5.15 3.33 8.77
C PRO A 52 -6.00 4.50 9.28
N THR A 53 -5.58 5.72 8.93
CA THR A 53 -6.43 6.91 9.08
C THR A 53 -7.15 7.20 7.78
N ASP A 54 -8.43 7.55 7.84
CA ASP A 54 -9.19 7.96 6.65
C ASP A 54 -8.47 9.03 5.82
N ALA A 55 -7.87 10.03 6.49
CA ALA A 55 -7.10 11.07 5.81
C ALA A 55 -5.89 10.50 5.04
N GLY A 56 -5.18 9.53 5.62
CA GLY A 56 -4.09 8.82 4.96
C GLY A 56 -4.58 7.97 3.79
N LEU A 57 -5.72 7.29 3.95
CA LEU A 57 -6.36 6.49 2.89
C LEU A 57 -6.79 7.37 1.72
N TYR A 58 -7.41 8.52 1.95
CA TYR A 58 -7.79 9.45 0.88
C TYR A 58 -6.57 9.97 0.11
N LEU A 59 -5.49 10.34 0.80
CA LEU A 59 -4.26 10.79 0.14
C LEU A 59 -3.61 9.66 -0.67
N LYS A 60 -3.54 8.44 -0.11
CA LYS A 60 -3.01 7.26 -0.80
C LYS A 60 -3.85 6.93 -2.04
N GLY A 61 -5.17 6.94 -1.91
CA GLY A 61 -6.11 6.74 -3.02
C GLY A 61 -5.88 7.75 -4.13
N LEU A 62 -5.82 9.05 -3.79
CA LEU A 62 -5.61 10.12 -4.78
C LEU A 62 -4.30 9.94 -5.54
N ARG A 63 -3.19 9.69 -4.83
CA ARG A 63 -1.89 9.44 -5.46
C ARG A 63 -1.88 8.20 -6.34
N THR A 64 -2.64 7.18 -5.96
CA THR A 64 -2.75 5.94 -6.74
C THR A 64 -3.53 6.18 -8.02
N VAL A 65 -4.66 6.89 -7.96
CA VAL A 65 -5.45 7.25 -9.15
C VAL A 65 -4.65 8.15 -10.08
N ASP A 66 -3.97 9.20 -9.56
CA ASP A 66 -3.12 10.08 -10.37
C ASP A 66 -1.99 9.32 -11.07
N ARG A 67 -1.34 8.39 -10.37
CA ARG A 67 -0.29 7.54 -10.94
C ARG A 67 -0.84 6.61 -12.02
N LYS A 68 -1.96 5.94 -11.77
CA LYS A 68 -2.58 5.04 -12.77
C LYS A 68 -3.04 5.84 -14.00
N ALA A 69 -3.63 7.02 -13.81
CA ALA A 69 -4.04 7.90 -14.91
C ALA A 69 -2.85 8.34 -15.78
N LYS A 70 -1.73 8.76 -15.17
CA LYS A 70 -0.50 9.11 -15.89
C LYS A 70 0.08 7.93 -16.67
N ARG A 71 0.10 6.74 -16.08
CA ARG A 71 0.56 5.52 -16.76
C ARG A 71 -0.32 5.17 -17.97
N ALA A 72 -1.62 5.44 -17.89
CA ALA A 72 -2.56 5.25 -18.98
C ALA A 72 -2.56 6.42 -20.00
N GLY A 73 -1.68 7.41 -19.86
CA GLY A 73 -1.63 8.58 -20.76
C GLY A 73 -2.82 9.53 -20.64
N LEU A 74 -3.65 9.41 -19.59
CA LEU A 74 -4.81 10.26 -19.40
C LEU A 74 -4.38 11.65 -18.88
N VAL A 75 -4.63 12.69 -19.68
CA VAL A 75 -4.44 14.08 -19.25
C VAL A 75 -5.57 14.45 -18.30
N LEU A 76 -5.29 14.55 -16.99
CA LEU A 76 -6.26 14.97 -15.98
C LEU A 76 -6.54 16.47 -16.07
N ARG A 77 -7.78 16.89 -15.77
CA ARG A 77 -8.15 18.31 -15.76
C ARG A 77 -7.36 19.09 -14.71
N GLN A 78 -7.14 18.47 -13.54
CA GLN A 78 -6.37 19.01 -12.43
C GLN A 78 -5.72 17.89 -11.63
N SER A 79 -4.45 18.07 -11.26
CA SER A 79 -3.76 17.21 -10.30
C SER A 79 -3.85 17.82 -8.90
N ASP A 80 -4.84 17.43 -8.09
CA ASP A 80 -5.03 17.93 -6.72
C ASP A 80 -3.95 17.42 -5.72
N THR A 81 -2.88 16.78 -6.21
CA THR A 81 -1.84 16.11 -5.40
C THR A 81 -1.15 17.05 -4.40
N ARG A 82 -0.83 18.27 -4.82
CA ARG A 82 -0.22 19.30 -3.96
C ARG A 82 -1.18 19.76 -2.86
N LEU A 83 -2.42 20.07 -3.23
CA LEU A 83 -3.46 20.52 -2.30
C LEU A 83 -3.82 19.42 -1.29
N ALA A 84 -3.88 18.17 -1.73
CA ALA A 84 -4.11 17.03 -0.86
C ALA A 84 -2.96 16.79 0.12
N ALA A 85 -1.70 16.93 -0.32
CA ALA A 85 -0.56 16.82 0.59
C ALA A 85 -0.61 17.89 1.70
N GLN A 86 -0.95 19.13 1.34
CA GLN A 86 -1.12 20.22 2.31
C GLN A 86 -2.30 19.96 3.26
N ALA A 87 -3.45 19.51 2.74
CA ALA A 87 -4.61 19.18 3.56
C ALA A 87 -4.33 18.04 4.54
N PHE A 88 -3.58 17.02 4.12
CA PHE A 88 -3.14 15.93 4.99
C PHE A 88 -2.21 16.40 6.11
N LEU A 89 -1.24 17.28 5.80
CA LEU A 89 -0.37 17.88 6.80
C LEU A 89 -1.17 18.67 7.85
N GLN A 90 -2.10 19.50 7.40
CA GLN A 90 -2.97 20.28 8.29
C GLN A 90 -3.89 19.38 9.13
N HIS A 91 -4.44 18.31 8.55
CA HIS A 91 -5.19 17.30 9.29
C HIS A 91 -4.37 16.74 10.45
N GLY A 92 -3.12 16.33 10.21
CA GLY A 92 -2.22 15.82 11.25
C GLY A 92 -1.94 16.84 12.35
N ARG A 93 -1.68 18.11 11.99
CA ARG A 93 -1.46 19.20 12.95
C ARG A 93 -2.67 19.45 13.84
N TYR A 94 -3.87 19.52 13.25
CA TYR A 94 -5.10 19.73 14.02
C TYR A 94 -5.45 18.53 14.90
N ALA A 95 -5.26 17.31 14.41
CA ALA A 95 -5.49 16.09 15.19
C ALA A 95 -4.55 16.03 16.40
N LYS A 96 -3.25 16.33 16.22
CA LYS A 96 -2.27 16.42 17.31
C LYS A 96 -2.66 17.46 18.37
N ALA A 97 -3.16 18.62 17.94
CA ALA A 97 -3.63 19.68 18.83
C ALA A 97 -5.05 19.45 19.41
N LYS A 98 -5.63 18.25 19.25
CA LYS A 98 -7.01 17.90 19.65
C LYS A 98 -8.12 18.78 19.03
N GLN A 99 -7.83 19.51 17.94
CA GLN A 99 -8.77 20.36 17.22
C GLN A 99 -9.60 19.54 16.20
N MET A 100 -10.38 18.56 16.67
CA MET A 100 -11.03 17.55 15.82
C MET A 100 -12.02 18.13 14.82
N LYS A 101 -12.72 19.24 15.13
CA LYS A 101 -13.60 19.92 14.17
C LYS A 101 -12.82 20.43 12.95
N ARG A 102 -11.61 20.97 13.15
CA ARG A 102 -10.74 21.45 12.06
C ARG A 102 -10.09 20.28 11.32
N ALA A 103 -9.67 19.23 12.02
CA ALA A 103 -9.16 18.01 11.40
C ALA A 103 -10.21 17.39 10.45
N ARG A 104 -11.46 17.21 10.91
CA ARG A 104 -12.57 16.68 10.08
C ARG A 104 -12.82 17.54 8.84
N ARG A 105 -12.65 18.86 8.91
CA ARG A 105 -12.76 19.75 7.73
C ARG A 105 -11.67 19.43 6.70
N MET A 106 -10.43 19.19 7.12
CA MET A 106 -9.34 18.80 6.22
C MET A 106 -9.56 17.40 5.63
N GLN A 107 -10.07 16.46 6.43
CA GLN A 107 -10.45 15.12 5.95
C GLN A 107 -11.55 15.20 4.87
N LYS A 108 -12.57 16.04 5.07
CA LYS A 108 -13.61 16.29 4.06
C LYS A 108 -13.02 16.86 2.76
N LYS A 109 -12.06 17.80 2.84
CA LYS A 109 -11.35 18.32 1.66
C LYS A 109 -10.63 17.20 0.90
N LEU A 110 -9.92 16.32 1.61
CA LEU A 110 -9.25 15.16 1.00
C LEU A 110 -10.22 14.24 0.26
N LYS A 111 -11.39 13.95 0.86
CA LYS A 111 -12.46 13.18 0.20
C LYS A 111 -12.95 13.85 -1.08
N VAL A 112 -13.12 15.17 -1.06
CA VAL A 112 -13.57 15.95 -2.23
C VAL A 112 -12.53 15.91 -3.35
N TYR A 113 -11.24 16.09 -3.04
CA TYR A 113 -10.17 16.03 -4.03
C TYR A 113 -10.09 14.65 -4.69
N LEU A 114 -10.14 13.57 -3.90
CA LEU A 114 -10.18 12.21 -4.43
C LEU A 114 -11.39 12.02 -5.34
N GLY A 115 -12.59 12.36 -4.86
CA GLY A 115 -13.82 12.20 -5.62
C GLY A 115 -13.84 13.02 -6.92
N ARG A 116 -13.18 14.18 -6.95
CA ARG A 116 -13.06 15.00 -8.17
C ARG A 116 -12.18 14.31 -9.21
N VAL A 117 -10.98 13.89 -8.83
CA VAL A 117 -10.03 13.21 -9.74
C VAL A 117 -10.61 11.89 -10.22
N PHE A 118 -11.22 11.11 -9.32
CA PHE A 118 -11.84 9.83 -9.67
C PHE A 118 -12.97 10.00 -10.70
N ARG A 119 -13.86 10.99 -10.51
CA ARG A 119 -14.91 11.29 -11.50
C ARG A 119 -14.36 11.79 -12.84
N ASP A 120 -13.28 12.56 -12.84
CA ASP A 120 -12.63 13.00 -14.09
C ASP A 120 -12.06 11.79 -14.86
N VAL A 121 -11.39 10.87 -14.16
CA VAL A 121 -10.93 9.61 -14.75
C VAL A 121 -12.09 8.79 -15.29
N GLN A 122 -13.16 8.58 -14.51
CA GLN A 122 -14.34 7.83 -14.96
C GLN A 122 -14.96 8.42 -16.23
N ARG A 123 -15.11 9.74 -16.32
CA ARG A 123 -15.64 10.42 -17.52
C ARG A 123 -14.76 10.21 -18.75
N LYS A 124 -13.44 10.29 -18.58
CA LYS A 124 -12.48 10.11 -19.67
C LYS A 124 -12.41 8.66 -20.15
N VAL A 125 -12.45 7.71 -19.22
CA VAL A 125 -12.52 6.29 -19.55
C VAL A 125 -13.82 5.98 -20.30
N ALA A 126 -14.95 6.52 -19.86
CA ALA A 126 -16.23 6.35 -20.56
C ALA A 126 -16.17 6.91 -21.99
N ALA A 127 -15.66 8.13 -22.17
CA ALA A 127 -15.52 8.74 -23.49
C ALA A 127 -14.64 7.91 -24.44
N VAL A 128 -13.49 7.41 -23.95
CA VAL A 128 -12.63 6.52 -24.74
C VAL A 128 -13.37 5.25 -25.16
N HIS A 129 -14.22 4.68 -24.28
CA HIS A 129 -15.02 3.51 -24.62
C HIS A 129 -16.07 3.80 -25.71
N THR A 130 -16.76 4.94 -25.63
CA THR A 130 -17.77 5.35 -26.62
C THR A 130 -17.15 5.62 -28.00
N HIS A 131 -15.90 6.11 -28.07
CA HIS A 131 -15.20 6.30 -29.34
C HIS A 131 -14.76 4.99 -30.01
N HIS A 132 -14.64 3.88 -29.26
CA HIS A 132 -14.26 2.57 -29.81
C HIS A 132 -15.43 1.80 -30.45
N GLU A 133 -16.69 2.07 -30.08
CA GLU A 133 -17.86 1.46 -30.74
C GLU A 133 -18.09 2.03 -32.15
N ALA A 134 -17.59 3.24 -32.43
CA ALA A 134 -17.67 3.89 -33.73
C ALA A 134 -16.47 3.60 -34.65
N PHE A 135 -15.43 2.88 -34.19
CA PHE A 135 -14.22 2.62 -34.97
C PHE A 135 -13.67 1.22 -34.73
N GLN A 136 -14.01 0.29 -35.63
CA GLN A 136 -13.34 -1.01 -35.76
C GLN A 136 -11.98 -0.87 -36.49
N PRO A 137 -11.06 -1.83 -36.32
CA PRO A 137 -9.77 -1.59 -35.69
C PRO A 137 -8.62 -1.44 -36.68
N VAL A 138 -7.65 -0.59 -36.36
CA VAL A 138 -6.28 -0.76 -36.90
C VAL A 138 -5.15 -0.45 -35.93
N HIS A 139 -5.37 0.26 -34.81
CA HIS A 139 -4.30 0.54 -33.84
C HIS A 139 -4.72 0.44 -32.36
N GLY A 140 -5.80 -0.30 -32.07
CA GLY A 140 -6.49 -0.27 -30.76
C GLY A 140 -6.04 -1.29 -29.70
N GLU A 141 -5.06 -2.15 -29.97
CA GLU A 141 -4.76 -3.26 -29.03
C GLU A 141 -4.11 -2.79 -27.72
N PHE A 142 -3.33 -1.70 -27.74
CA PHE A 142 -2.62 -1.21 -26.55
C PHE A 142 -3.51 -0.45 -25.56
N LEU A 143 -4.50 0.31 -26.03
CA LEU A 143 -5.39 1.09 -25.16
C LEU A 143 -6.44 0.20 -24.47
N ILE A 144 -6.94 -0.82 -25.17
CA ILE A 144 -7.96 -1.75 -24.66
C ILE A 144 -7.38 -2.67 -23.58
N ALA A 145 -6.13 -3.14 -23.74
CA ALA A 145 -5.42 -3.91 -22.72
C ALA A 145 -5.23 -3.10 -21.42
N THR A 146 -4.92 -1.82 -21.55
CA THR A 146 -4.65 -0.92 -20.42
C THR A 146 -5.92 -0.55 -19.65
N ALA A 147 -7.04 -0.32 -20.33
CA ALA A 147 -8.34 -0.07 -19.71
C ALA A 147 -8.92 -1.31 -19.00
N ARG A 148 -8.75 -2.51 -19.57
CA ARG A 148 -9.15 -3.78 -18.93
C ARG A 148 -8.30 -4.11 -17.71
N ALA A 149 -7.01 -3.80 -17.71
CA ALA A 149 -6.14 -3.94 -16.54
C ALA A 149 -6.55 -2.99 -15.39
N PHE A 150 -7.05 -1.79 -15.72
CA PHE A 150 -7.53 -0.83 -14.71
C PHE A 150 -8.79 -1.31 -13.96
N LEU A 151 -9.68 -2.05 -14.62
CA LEU A 151 -10.92 -2.58 -14.03
C LEU A 151 -10.76 -3.96 -13.36
N ARG A 152 -9.74 -4.75 -13.71
CA ARG A 152 -9.50 -6.08 -13.11
C ARG A 152 -8.75 -6.06 -11.77
N GLU A 153 -8.17 -4.93 -11.37
CA GLU A 153 -7.43 -4.77 -10.11
C GLU A 153 -8.18 -3.93 -9.05
N ALA A 154 -9.49 -3.68 -9.26
CA ALA A 154 -10.37 -3.03 -8.28
C ALA A 154 -11.17 -4.07 -7.50
#